data_AF-A0A2C1K666-F1
#
_entry.id   AF-A0A2C1K666-F1
#
_cell.length_a   1.000
_cell.length_b   1.000
_cell.length_c   1.000
_cell.angle_alpha   90.00
_cell.angle_beta   90.00
_cell.angle_gamma   90.00
#
_symmetry.space_group_name_H-M   'P 1'
#
loop_
_entity.id
_entity.type
_entity.pdbx_description
1 polymer ?
#
loop_
_entity_poly.entity_id
_entity_poly.type
_entity_poly.pdbx_seq_one_letter_code
_entity_poly.pdbx_strand_id
1 'polypeptide(L)'
;MSVSLMIIVLSAFFFIATLFYINLNRKLIPQMQGMMSAMAISMMVGILGGTIFGSQVPDNLLLSTVLGILIGLISGFLVGIPISLLASLDGMLSGLMGGMMGAMLGAMVMEEYLNPLLRILFLLYVVLILTVIYMLEVEMRTKTQGFLQKIFQNPLLLAGSLSLFFFGMNFVDPTVMKTSEGQFTILQDDAPQKNSGQENKKTINIVADEFKYLPNQINVEKNQIITINFINNGKVEHDLQVSGLNAEILKVDSHQHNKNESIHVHAQAGDQSKVMIRPLETGEFEFYCTIPGHRESGMIGTLKII
;
A
#
# COMPACT_ATOMS: atom_id res chain seq x y z
N MET A 1 11.25 18.41 -9.89
CA MET A 1 11.05 17.11 -10.56
C MET A 1 10.00 16.35 -9.78
N SER A 2 9.07 15.65 -10.42
CA SER A 2 8.13 14.79 -9.69
C SER A 2 8.91 13.71 -8.93
N VAL A 3 8.45 13.34 -7.73
CA VAL A 3 9.10 12.33 -6.87
C VAL A 3 9.33 11.03 -7.66
N SER A 4 8.37 10.63 -8.49
CA SER A 4 8.46 9.45 -9.36
C SER A 4 9.62 9.55 -10.37
N LEU A 5 9.86 10.71 -10.97
CA LEU A 5 10.97 10.90 -11.92
C LEU A 5 12.34 10.81 -11.21
N MET A 6 12.45 11.39 -10.01
CA MET A 6 13.67 11.27 -9.20
C MET A 6 13.95 9.80 -8.84
N ILE A 7 12.92 9.07 -8.40
CA ILE A 7 13.00 7.64 -8.08
C ILE A 7 13.44 6.84 -9.31
N ILE A 8 12.88 7.08 -10.50
CA ILE A 8 13.27 6.40 -11.74
C ILE A 8 14.76 6.60 -12.03
N VAL A 9 15.24 7.84 -11.98
CA VAL A 9 16.64 8.18 -12.29
C VAL A 9 17.59 7.49 -11.30
N LEU A 10 17.27 7.54 -10.00
CA LEU A 10 18.08 6.88 -8.97
C LEU A 10 18.04 5.35 -9.10
N SER A 11 16.86 4.76 -9.34
CA SER A 11 16.75 3.32 -9.55
C SER A 11 17.51 2.86 -10.78
N ALA A 12 17.50 3.64 -11.87
CA ALA A 12 18.27 3.35 -13.07
C ALA A 12 19.78 3.40 -12.79
N PHE A 13 20.25 4.37 -12.01
CA PHE A 13 21.65 4.45 -11.58
C PHE A 13 22.09 3.20 -10.80
N PHE A 14 21.33 2.80 -9.77
CA PHE A 14 21.63 1.59 -9.00
C PHE A 14 21.56 0.32 -9.84
N PHE A 15 20.56 0.21 -10.72
CA PHE A 15 20.41 -0.92 -11.64
C PHE A 15 21.62 -1.05 -12.57
N ILE A 16 22.04 0.04 -13.21
CA ILE A 16 23.21 0.05 -14.11
C ILE A 16 24.48 -0.28 -13.33
N ALA A 17 24.65 0.24 -12.12
CA ALA A 17 25.78 -0.08 -11.27
C ALA A 17 25.83 -1.58 -10.92
N THR A 18 24.69 -2.20 -10.58
CA THR A 18 24.61 -3.64 -10.33
C THR A 18 24.90 -4.47 -11.58
N LEU A 19 24.38 -4.09 -12.75
CA LEU A 19 24.68 -4.77 -14.01
C LEU A 19 26.18 -4.72 -14.33
N PHE A 20 26.79 -3.56 -14.15
CA PHE A 20 28.23 -3.39 -14.36
C PHE A 20 29.03 -4.27 -13.38
N TYR A 21 28.66 -4.28 -12.10
CA TYR A 21 29.30 -5.12 -11.08
C TYR A 21 29.19 -6.62 -11.40
N ILE A 22 28.01 -7.10 -11.79
CA ILE A 22 27.78 -8.51 -12.16
C ILE A 22 28.60 -8.87 -13.40
N ASN A 23 28.58 -8.03 -14.44
CA ASN A 23 29.29 -8.32 -15.69
C ASN A 23 30.82 -8.35 -15.52
N LEU A 24 31.38 -7.48 -14.68
CA LEU A 24 32.80 -7.49 -14.34
C LEU A 24 33.21 -8.78 -13.62
N ASN A 25 32.35 -9.29 -12.75
CA ASN A 25 32.64 -10.42 -11.87
C ASN A 25 32.04 -11.76 -12.33
N ARG A 26 31.43 -11.80 -13.51
CA ARG A 26 30.59 -12.92 -13.98
C ARG A 26 31.25 -14.31 -13.92
N LYS A 27 32.58 -14.39 -14.04
CA LYS A 27 33.33 -15.65 -13.98
C LYS A 27 33.54 -16.19 -12.55
N LEU A 28 33.37 -15.34 -11.55
CA LEU A 28 33.62 -15.64 -10.14
C LEU A 28 32.33 -15.93 -9.37
N ILE A 29 31.17 -15.54 -9.91
CA ILE A 29 29.87 -15.72 -9.28
C ILE A 29 29.42 -17.17 -9.48
N PRO A 30 29.16 -17.94 -8.41
CA PRO A 30 28.62 -19.28 -8.57
C PRO A 30 27.15 -19.23 -9.01
N GLN A 31 26.70 -20.30 -9.66
CA GLN A 31 25.43 -20.32 -10.38
C GLN A 31 24.22 -20.03 -9.46
N MET A 32 24.18 -20.60 -8.26
CA MET A 32 23.04 -20.43 -7.34
C MET A 32 22.88 -18.97 -6.90
N GLN A 33 23.98 -18.32 -6.53
CA GLN A 33 24.02 -16.92 -6.10
C GLN A 33 23.67 -15.99 -7.26
N GLY A 34 24.11 -16.34 -8.47
CA GLY A 34 23.74 -15.62 -9.68
C GLY A 34 22.24 -15.68 -9.98
N MET A 35 21.60 -16.85 -9.85
CA MET A 35 20.15 -17.00 -9.99
C MET A 35 19.39 -16.16 -8.94
N MET A 36 19.79 -16.24 -7.67
CA MET A 36 19.19 -15.45 -6.58
C MET A 36 19.34 -13.94 -6.81
N SER A 37 20.48 -13.49 -7.34
CA SER A 37 20.69 -12.07 -7.66
C SER A 37 19.80 -11.57 -8.80
N ALA A 38 19.63 -12.39 -9.85
CA ALA A 38 18.77 -12.06 -10.98
C ALA A 38 17.29 -11.98 -10.56
N MET A 39 16.82 -12.95 -9.78
CA MET A 39 15.48 -12.97 -9.18
C MET A 39 15.20 -11.72 -8.34
N ALA A 40 16.10 -11.39 -7.40
CA ALA A 40 15.88 -10.29 -6.48
C ALA A 40 15.86 -8.94 -7.20
N ILE A 41 16.82 -8.70 -8.09
CA ILE A 41 16.91 -7.41 -8.79
C ILE A 41 15.72 -7.22 -9.74
N SER A 42 15.35 -8.24 -10.52
CA SER A 42 14.26 -8.13 -11.49
C SER A 42 12.89 -7.98 -10.85
N MET A 43 12.64 -8.69 -9.75
CA MET A 43 11.40 -8.53 -8.98
C MET A 43 11.28 -7.12 -8.43
N MET A 44 12.38 -6.55 -7.90
CA MET A 44 12.38 -5.20 -7.33
C MET A 44 12.21 -4.11 -8.40
N VAL A 45 12.88 -4.25 -9.55
CA VAL A 45 12.67 -3.36 -10.70
C VAL A 45 11.25 -3.48 -11.24
N GLY A 46 10.70 -4.69 -11.30
CA GLY A 46 9.33 -4.97 -11.73
C GLY A 46 8.29 -4.33 -10.81
N ILE A 47 8.42 -4.49 -9.49
CA ILE A 47 7.49 -3.89 -8.52
C ILE A 47 7.54 -2.37 -8.59
N LEU A 48 8.73 -1.76 -8.52
CA LEU A 48 8.88 -0.29 -8.59
C LEU A 48 8.38 0.27 -9.91
N GLY A 49 8.82 -0.31 -11.03
CA GLY A 49 8.41 0.12 -12.36
C GLY A 49 6.90 -0.02 -12.54
N GLY A 50 6.36 -1.19 -12.21
CA GLY A 50 4.93 -1.47 -12.26
C GLY A 50 4.12 -0.48 -11.43
N THR A 51 4.54 -0.16 -10.20
CA THR A 51 3.81 0.79 -9.33
C THR A 51 3.83 2.20 -9.90
N ILE A 52 4.94 2.65 -10.48
CA ILE A 52 5.06 3.99 -11.08
C ILE A 52 4.23 4.13 -12.37
N PHE A 53 4.15 3.08 -13.19
CA PHE A 53 3.30 3.09 -14.39
C PHE A 53 1.82 2.88 -14.05
N GLY A 54 1.52 2.02 -13.08
CA GLY A 54 0.16 1.79 -12.56
C GLY A 54 -0.49 3.05 -12.02
N SER A 55 0.30 3.92 -11.39
CA SER A 55 -0.21 5.19 -10.87
C SER A 55 -0.46 6.26 -11.93
N GLN A 56 0.10 6.13 -13.14
CA GLN A 56 -0.08 7.12 -14.20
C GLN A 56 -1.32 6.86 -15.05
N VAL A 57 -1.79 5.60 -15.10
CA VAL A 57 -2.96 5.19 -15.89
C VAL A 57 -3.86 4.27 -15.05
N PRO A 58 -4.57 4.81 -14.02
CA PRO A 58 -5.42 4.01 -13.14
C PRO A 58 -6.57 3.32 -13.90
N ASP A 59 -7.10 4.00 -14.92
CA ASP A 59 -8.28 3.55 -15.67
C ASP A 59 -8.00 2.36 -16.61
N ASN A 60 -6.73 2.09 -16.94
CA ASN A 60 -6.36 1.02 -17.86
C ASN A 60 -5.36 0.06 -17.22
N LEU A 61 -5.87 -0.80 -16.34
CA LEU A 61 -5.08 -1.82 -15.64
C LEU A 61 -4.32 -2.73 -16.61
N LEU A 62 -4.87 -3.02 -17.79
CA LEU A 62 -4.21 -3.84 -18.80
C LEU A 62 -2.92 -3.18 -19.28
N LEU A 63 -2.96 -1.89 -19.63
CA LEU A 63 -1.77 -1.15 -20.08
C LEU A 63 -0.69 -1.11 -18.98
N SER A 64 -1.09 -0.79 -17.75
CA SER A 64 -0.20 -0.73 -16.59
C SER A 64 0.47 -2.08 -16.32
N THR A 65 -0.29 -3.17 -16.40
CA THR A 65 0.23 -4.53 -16.20
C THR A 65 1.19 -4.94 -17.31
N VAL A 66 0.86 -4.66 -18.58
CA VAL A 66 1.74 -4.97 -19.72
C VAL A 66 3.06 -4.21 -19.62
N LEU A 67 3.04 -2.92 -19.28
CA LEU A 67 4.26 -2.12 -19.11
C LEU A 67 5.09 -2.62 -17.92
N GLY A 68 4.46 -2.93 -16.79
CA GLY A 68 5.14 -3.52 -15.62
C GLY A 68 5.82 -4.84 -15.96
N ILE A 69 5.12 -5.74 -16.67
CA ILE A 69 5.66 -7.03 -17.13
C ILE A 69 6.85 -6.82 -18.06
N LEU A 70 6.77 -5.89 -19.02
CA LEU A 70 7.87 -5.63 -19.95
C LEU A 70 9.13 -5.13 -19.22
N ILE A 71 8.98 -4.22 -18.26
CA ILE A 71 10.09 -3.71 -17.44
C ILE A 71 10.71 -4.84 -16.61
N GLY A 72 9.90 -5.68 -16.00
CA GLY A 72 10.34 -6.85 -15.23
C GLY A 72 11.07 -7.88 -16.10
N LEU A 73 10.53 -8.22 -17.26
CA LEU A 73 11.14 -9.16 -18.20
C LEU A 73 12.49 -8.67 -18.73
N ILE A 74 12.54 -7.41 -19.19
CA ILE A 74 13.76 -6.81 -19.72
C ILE A 74 14.84 -6.75 -18.63
N SER A 75 14.50 -6.31 -17.43
CA SER A 75 15.46 -6.25 -16.33
C SER A 75 15.97 -7.64 -15.91
N GLY A 76 15.09 -8.63 -15.80
CA GLY A 76 15.47 -10.02 -15.50
C GLY A 76 16.38 -10.65 -16.55
N PHE A 77 16.08 -10.42 -17.83
CA PHE A 77 16.92 -10.88 -18.94
C PHE A 77 18.31 -10.23 -18.88
N LEU A 78 18.38 -8.91 -18.71
CA LEU A 78 19.65 -8.16 -18.66
C LEU A 78 20.55 -8.58 -17.49
N VAL A 79 19.98 -8.83 -16.31
CA VAL A 79 20.75 -9.25 -15.12
C VAL A 79 21.20 -10.71 -15.23
N GLY A 80 20.38 -11.59 -15.80
CA GLY A 80 20.67 -13.02 -15.86
C GLY A 80 21.62 -13.45 -16.99
N ILE A 81 21.60 -12.79 -18.16
CA ILE A 81 22.43 -13.14 -19.34
C ILE A 81 23.92 -13.30 -19.02
N PRO A 82 24.58 -12.41 -18.24
CA PRO A 82 26.01 -12.53 -17.99
C PRO A 82 26.39 -13.78 -17.19
N ILE A 83 25.43 -14.40 -16.50
CA ILE A 83 25.64 -15.49 -15.54
C ILE A 83 25.32 -16.84 -16.19
N SER A 84 24.06 -17.08 -16.55
CA SER A 84 23.61 -18.34 -17.16
C SER A 84 22.21 -18.22 -17.76
N LEU A 85 21.85 -19.17 -18.62
CA LEU A 85 20.49 -19.25 -19.17
C LEU A 85 19.44 -19.45 -18.06
N LEU A 86 19.75 -20.27 -17.05
CA LEU A 86 18.86 -20.53 -15.92
C LEU A 86 18.63 -19.25 -15.09
N ALA A 87 19.69 -18.47 -14.82
CA ALA A 87 19.57 -17.18 -14.14
C ALA A 87 18.73 -16.17 -14.93
N SER A 88 18.84 -16.18 -16.27
CA SER A 88 17.98 -15.36 -17.13
C SER A 88 16.51 -15.77 -17.06
N LEU A 89 16.21 -17.07 -17.06
CA LEU A 89 14.84 -17.57 -16.90
C LEU A 89 14.24 -17.22 -15.53
N ASP A 90 14.98 -17.47 -14.44
CA ASP A 90 14.54 -17.10 -13.09
C ASP A 90 14.33 -15.60 -12.94
N GLY A 91 15.25 -14.80 -13.48
CA GLY A 91 15.13 -13.35 -13.54
C GLY A 91 13.89 -12.89 -14.30
N MET A 92 13.64 -13.43 -15.50
CA MET A 92 12.46 -13.08 -16.30
C MET A 92 11.14 -13.47 -15.59
N LEU A 93 11.04 -14.69 -15.06
CA LEU A 93 9.85 -15.16 -14.34
C LEU A 93 9.57 -14.30 -13.11
N SER A 94 10.61 -13.96 -12.35
CA SER A 94 10.49 -13.11 -11.15
C SER A 94 10.15 -11.67 -11.49
N GLY A 95 10.71 -11.15 -12.59
CA GLY A 95 10.39 -9.82 -13.10
C GLY A 95 8.95 -9.73 -13.60
N LEU A 96 8.44 -10.77 -14.27
CA LEU A 96 7.04 -10.86 -14.67
C LEU A 96 6.10 -10.81 -13.45
N MET A 97 6.39 -11.59 -12.41
CA MET A 97 5.60 -11.61 -11.18
C MET A 97 5.65 -10.24 -10.47
N GLY A 98 6.85 -9.65 -10.36
CA GLY A 98 7.03 -8.33 -9.75
C GLY A 98 6.33 -7.22 -10.53
N GLY A 99 6.41 -7.25 -11.86
CA GLY A 99 5.75 -6.28 -12.76
C GLY A 99 4.23 -6.29 -12.63
N MET A 100 3.63 -7.48 -12.57
CA MET A 100 2.20 -7.64 -12.38
C MET A 100 1.74 -7.13 -11.01
N MET A 101 2.42 -7.55 -9.93
CA MET A 101 2.10 -7.10 -8.56
C MET A 101 2.31 -5.59 -8.40
N GLY A 102 3.37 -5.04 -8.99
CA GLY A 102 3.65 -3.61 -8.99
C GLY A 102 2.56 -2.79 -9.66
N ALA A 103 2.10 -3.21 -10.84
CA ALA A 103 1.03 -2.51 -11.57
C ALA A 103 -0.30 -2.50 -10.82
N MET A 104 -0.68 -3.62 -10.22
CA MET A 104 -1.89 -3.71 -9.38
C MET A 104 -1.78 -2.79 -8.16
N LEU A 105 -0.62 -2.79 -7.50
CA LEU A 105 -0.36 -1.91 -6.36
C LEU A 105 -0.42 -0.42 -6.77
N GLY A 106 0.15 -0.05 -7.93
CA GLY A 106 0.13 1.34 -8.40
C GLY A 106 -1.25 1.85 -8.81
N ALA A 107 -2.08 0.99 -9.40
CA ALA A 107 -3.41 1.36 -9.87
C ALA A 107 -4.47 1.41 -8.76
N MET A 108 -4.25 0.70 -7.64
CA MET A 108 -5.22 0.60 -6.53
C MET A 108 -4.94 1.54 -5.36
N VAL A 109 -3.74 2.11 -5.28
CA VAL A 109 -3.33 2.98 -4.16
C VAL A 109 -3.83 4.41 -4.39
N MET A 110 -4.38 5.01 -3.33
CA MET A 110 -4.86 6.39 -3.36
C MET A 110 -3.70 7.37 -3.56
N GLU A 111 -3.95 8.47 -4.29
CA GLU A 111 -2.94 9.47 -4.63
C GLU A 111 -2.23 10.06 -3.41
N GLU A 112 -2.92 10.19 -2.27
CA GLU A 112 -2.36 10.68 -1.01
C GLU A 112 -1.25 9.77 -0.45
N TYR A 113 -1.42 8.44 -0.59
CA TYR A 113 -0.47 7.44 -0.06
C TYR A 113 0.57 7.01 -1.09
N LEU A 114 0.42 7.39 -2.36
CA LEU A 114 1.31 7.00 -3.44
C LEU A 114 2.75 7.47 -3.20
N ASN A 115 2.95 8.72 -2.81
CA ASN A 115 4.29 9.27 -2.58
C ASN A 115 5.01 8.59 -1.39
N PRO A 116 4.37 8.42 -0.21
CA PRO A 116 4.93 7.60 0.88
C PRO A 116 5.25 6.16 0.45
N LEU A 117 4.34 5.50 -0.28
CA LEU A 117 4.53 4.13 -0.74
C LEU A 117 5.74 3.99 -1.68
N LEU A 118 5.87 4.87 -2.67
CA LEU A 118 7.00 4.87 -3.60
C LEU A 118 8.33 5.10 -2.86
N ARG A 119 8.35 5.93 -1.81
CA ARG A 119 9.55 6.14 -0.97
C ARG A 119 9.93 4.87 -0.20
N ILE A 120 8.96 4.16 0.36
CA ILE A 120 9.19 2.89 1.07
C ILE A 120 9.67 1.81 0.10
N LEU A 121 9.02 1.67 -1.06
CA LEU A 121 9.43 0.70 -2.10
C LEU A 121 10.83 1.00 -2.63
N PHE A 122 11.16 2.27 -2.88
CA PHE A 122 12.50 2.67 -3.30
C PHE A 122 13.55 2.38 -2.22
N LEU A 123 13.22 2.59 -0.95
CA LEU A 123 14.12 2.18 0.13
C LEU A 123 14.36 0.68 0.14
N LEU A 124 13.29 -0.12 0.08
CA LEU A 124 13.40 -1.57 0.06
C LEU A 124 14.27 -2.03 -1.10
N TYR A 125 14.09 -1.42 -2.27
CA TYR A 125 14.90 -1.63 -3.47
C TYR A 125 16.39 -1.39 -3.22
N VAL A 126 16.76 -0.25 -2.61
CA VAL A 126 18.16 0.06 -2.29
C VAL A 126 18.73 -0.94 -1.27
N VAL A 127 18.02 -1.22 -0.17
CA VAL A 127 18.47 -2.18 0.85
C VAL A 127 18.70 -3.57 0.25
N LEU A 128 17.76 -4.05 -0.57
CA LEU A 128 17.86 -5.37 -1.16
C LEU A 128 18.99 -5.45 -2.21
N ILE A 129 19.19 -4.41 -3.02
CA ILE A 129 20.34 -4.36 -3.94
C ILE A 129 21.65 -4.43 -3.17
N LEU A 130 21.80 -3.63 -2.11
CA LEU A 130 23.01 -3.63 -1.30
C LEU A 130 23.22 -5.00 -0.64
N THR A 131 22.15 -5.64 -0.19
CA THR A 131 22.17 -7.01 0.36
C THR A 131 22.60 -8.04 -0.67
N VAL A 132 22.11 -7.93 -1.92
CA VAL A 132 22.51 -8.80 -3.04
C VAL A 132 23.99 -8.61 -3.38
N ILE A 133 24.48 -7.38 -3.44
CA ILE A 133 25.91 -7.10 -3.66
C ILE A 133 26.75 -7.71 -2.54
N TYR A 134 26.36 -7.53 -1.28
CA TYR A 134 27.04 -8.13 -0.13
C TYR A 134 27.06 -9.66 -0.23
N MET A 135 25.92 -10.29 -0.55
CA MET A 135 25.84 -11.74 -0.74
C MET A 135 26.78 -12.23 -1.84
N LEU A 136 26.84 -11.52 -2.98
CA LEU A 136 27.76 -11.84 -4.07
C LEU A 136 29.23 -11.68 -3.64
N GLU A 137 29.56 -10.62 -2.89
CA GLU A 137 30.92 -10.40 -2.37
C GLU A 137 31.38 -11.48 -1.39
N VAL A 138 30.51 -11.90 -0.47
CA VAL A 138 30.82 -12.94 0.53
C VAL A 138 31.15 -14.26 -0.15
N GLU A 139 30.42 -14.60 -1.21
CA GLU A 139 30.63 -15.84 -1.95
C GLU A 139 31.89 -15.77 -2.85
N MET A 140 32.14 -14.60 -3.43
CA MET A 140 33.32 -14.36 -4.25
C MET A 140 34.57 -14.24 -3.36
N ARG A 141 35.13 -15.38 -2.93
CA ARG A 141 36.39 -15.47 -2.19
C ARG A 141 37.58 -14.92 -3.01
N THR A 142 37.77 -13.61 -3.06
CA THR A 142 38.97 -12.99 -3.63
C THR A 142 39.92 -12.54 -2.53
N LYS A 143 41.19 -12.94 -2.66
CA LYS A 143 42.27 -12.75 -1.67
C LYS A 143 42.79 -11.31 -1.58
N THR A 144 42.19 -10.37 -2.31
CA THR A 144 42.65 -8.98 -2.44
C THR A 144 41.46 -8.06 -2.20
N GLN A 145 41.31 -7.57 -0.97
CA GLN A 145 40.25 -6.63 -0.60
C GLN A 145 40.44 -5.30 -1.33
N GLY A 146 39.61 -5.05 -2.34
CA GLY A 146 39.50 -3.71 -2.94
C GLY A 146 38.92 -2.70 -1.94
N PHE A 147 39.24 -1.42 -2.12
CA PHE A 147 38.70 -0.33 -1.29
C PHE A 147 37.16 -0.29 -1.29
N LEU A 148 36.52 -0.61 -2.43
CA LEU A 148 35.06 -0.77 -2.52
C LEU A 148 34.53 -1.92 -1.67
N GLN A 149 35.23 -3.06 -1.65
CA GLN A 149 34.85 -4.24 -0.86
C GLN A 149 34.83 -3.93 0.65
N LYS A 150 35.76 -3.12 1.15
CA LYS A 150 35.76 -2.67 2.56
C LYS A 150 34.61 -1.73 2.91
N ILE A 151 34.11 -0.97 1.93
CA ILE A 151 32.96 -0.08 2.12
C ILE A 151 31.66 -0.89 2.21
N PHE A 152 31.49 -1.91 1.36
CA PHE A 152 30.31 -2.79 1.37
C PHE A 152 30.31 -3.82 2.51
N GLN A 153 31.49 -4.22 3.01
CA GLN A 153 31.62 -5.12 4.17
C GLN A 153 31.28 -4.47 5.52
N ASN A 154 31.14 -3.15 5.58
CA ASN A 154 30.77 -2.44 6.81
C ASN A 154 29.24 -2.19 6.84
N PRO A 155 28.45 -3.03 7.54
CA PRO A 155 26.99 -2.90 7.58
C PRO A 155 26.53 -1.55 8.14
N LEU A 156 27.36 -0.89 8.94
CA LEU A 156 27.11 0.45 9.50
C LEU A 156 27.18 1.57 8.46
N LEU A 157 28.01 1.46 7.42
CA LEU A 157 28.05 2.42 6.31
C LEU A 157 26.87 2.25 5.36
N LEU A 158 26.41 1.01 5.22
CA LEU A 158 25.25 0.62 4.43
C LEU A 158 23.95 1.15 5.10
N ALA A 159 23.84 1.05 6.42
CA ALA A 159 22.80 1.69 7.21
C ALA A 159 22.92 3.23 7.24
N GLY A 160 24.15 3.76 7.23
CA GLY A 160 24.43 5.19 7.16
C GLY A 160 24.00 5.82 5.84
N SER A 161 24.22 5.14 4.70
CA SER A 161 23.75 5.63 3.39
C SER A 161 22.22 5.64 3.30
N LEU A 162 21.56 4.67 3.93
CA LEU A 162 20.11 4.61 4.04
C LEU A 162 19.53 5.75 4.87
N SER A 163 20.17 6.07 6.01
CA SER A 163 19.78 7.18 6.86
C SER A 163 20.01 8.54 6.19
N LEU A 164 21.11 8.67 5.43
CA LEU A 164 21.41 9.86 4.63
C LEU A 164 20.41 10.04 3.49
N PHE A 165 19.97 8.95 2.86
CA PHE A 165 18.93 8.96 1.83
C PHE A 165 17.58 9.45 2.38
N PHE A 166 17.16 8.95 3.54
CA PHE A 166 15.96 9.47 4.22
C PHE A 166 16.08 10.94 4.61
N PHE A 167 17.24 11.36 5.11
CA PHE A 167 17.51 12.75 5.46
C PHE A 167 17.46 13.66 4.21
N GLY A 168 18.01 13.19 3.09
CA GLY A 168 17.95 13.90 1.80
C GLY A 168 16.54 13.97 1.21
N MET A 169 15.72 12.93 1.38
CA MET A 169 14.33 12.95 0.92
C MET A 169 13.42 13.87 1.76
N ASN A 170 13.72 14.06 3.05
CA ASN A 170 13.03 15.06 3.88
C ASN A 170 13.27 16.50 3.39
N PHE A 171 14.38 16.76 2.69
CA PHE A 171 14.68 18.07 2.10
C PHE A 171 13.93 18.34 0.78
N VAL A 172 13.47 17.30 0.09
CA VAL A 172 12.76 17.40 -1.20
C VAL A 172 11.25 17.52 -1.01
N ASP A 173 10.74 17.21 0.19
CA ASP A 173 9.35 17.46 0.59
C ASP A 173 9.25 17.44 2.12
N PRO A 174 8.93 18.56 2.80
CA PRO A 174 8.86 18.63 4.26
C PRO A 174 7.63 17.91 4.85
N THR A 175 6.94 17.07 4.08
CA THR A 175 5.70 16.39 4.48
C THR A 175 5.93 15.00 5.07
N VAL A 176 7.17 14.49 5.12
CA VAL A 176 7.44 13.14 5.64
C VAL A 176 7.41 13.04 7.17
N MET A 177 7.40 14.13 7.92
CA MET A 177 7.09 14.09 9.35
C MET A 177 6.34 15.35 9.79
N LYS A 178 5.08 15.50 9.35
CA LYS A 178 4.09 16.03 10.29
C LYS A 178 3.53 14.84 11.05
N THR A 179 4.08 14.62 12.24
CA THR A 179 3.31 14.12 13.37
C THR A 179 1.92 14.76 13.25
N SER A 180 0.87 13.95 13.15
CA SER A 180 -0.50 14.45 13.29
C SER A 180 -0.70 14.82 14.76
N GLU A 181 0.01 15.84 15.24
CA GLU A 181 -0.50 16.71 16.28
C GLU A 181 -1.61 17.51 15.62
N GLY A 182 -2.77 16.87 15.47
CA GLY A 182 -4.03 17.55 15.25
C GLY A 182 -4.29 18.42 16.47
N GLN A 183 -3.70 19.60 16.45
CA GLN A 183 -3.97 20.69 17.36
C GLN A 183 -5.47 20.93 17.32
N PHE A 184 -6.13 20.59 18.42
CA PHE A 184 -7.54 20.85 18.66
C PHE A 184 -7.73 22.37 18.77
N THR A 185 -7.82 23.05 17.64
CA THR A 185 -8.35 24.41 17.56
C THR A 185 -9.86 24.30 17.47
N ILE A 186 -10.51 24.50 18.62
CA ILE A 186 -11.94 24.86 18.66
C ILE A 186 -12.06 26.17 17.88
N LEU A 187 -12.54 26.10 16.64
CA LEU A 187 -13.15 27.25 16.00
C LEU A 187 -14.54 27.38 16.60
N GLN A 188 -14.62 28.28 17.57
CA GLN A 188 -15.83 28.82 18.12
C GLN A 188 -16.36 29.86 17.13
N ASP A 189 -17.37 29.48 16.36
CA ASP A 189 -18.19 30.44 15.60
C ASP A 189 -19.50 30.68 16.35
N ASP A 190 -19.58 31.85 16.97
CA ASP A 190 -20.76 32.41 17.59
C ASP A 190 -21.69 33.06 16.54
N ALA A 191 -22.89 32.47 16.39
CA ALA A 191 -24.20 33.09 16.10
C ALA A 191 -24.51 33.70 14.70
N PRO A 192 -25.79 33.84 14.26
CA PRO A 192 -27.04 33.75 15.03
C PRO A 192 -28.13 32.81 14.49
N GLN A 193 -29.09 32.55 15.39
CA GLN A 193 -30.29 31.73 15.25
C GLN A 193 -31.09 31.91 13.96
N LYS A 194 -31.58 30.78 13.43
CA LYS A 194 -32.91 30.70 12.84
C LYS A 194 -33.55 29.34 13.17
N ASN A 195 -34.66 29.40 13.91
CA ASN A 195 -35.49 28.27 14.28
C ASN A 195 -36.09 27.57 13.05
N SER A 196 -35.88 26.26 12.91
CA SER A 196 -36.88 25.32 12.39
C SER A 196 -36.43 23.87 12.57
N GLY A 197 -37.15 23.11 13.40
CA GLY A 197 -37.18 21.64 13.41
C GLY A 197 -36.03 20.94 14.16
N GLN A 198 -36.34 20.32 15.30
CA GLN A 198 -35.47 19.31 15.90
C GLN A 198 -35.34 18.13 14.93
N GLU A 199 -34.23 18.05 14.19
CA GLU A 199 -33.86 16.81 13.51
C GLU A 199 -33.40 15.81 14.56
N ASN A 200 -34.17 14.73 14.69
CA ASN A 200 -34.01 13.66 15.66
C ASN A 200 -32.77 12.80 15.33
N LYS A 201 -31.56 13.31 15.59
CA LYS A 201 -30.28 12.61 15.32
C LYS A 201 -30.07 11.47 16.33
N LYS A 202 -30.04 10.23 15.84
CA LYS A 202 -29.83 9.01 16.65
C LYS A 202 -28.44 8.43 16.41
N THR A 203 -27.66 8.22 17.46
CA THR A 203 -26.35 7.55 17.36
C THR A 203 -26.47 6.07 17.71
N ILE A 204 -25.86 5.21 16.89
CA ILE A 204 -25.91 3.75 17.01
C ILE A 204 -24.47 3.25 17.09
N ASN A 205 -24.11 2.59 18.18
CA ASN A 205 -22.79 1.98 18.32
C ASN A 205 -22.87 0.52 17.84
N ILE A 206 -21.99 0.16 16.91
CA ILE A 206 -21.80 -1.21 16.43
C ILE A 206 -20.38 -1.61 16.76
N VAL A 207 -20.23 -2.58 17.66
CA VAL A 207 -18.94 -3.10 18.08
C VAL A 207 -18.64 -4.36 17.26
N ALA A 208 -17.52 -4.34 16.54
CA ALA A 208 -16.91 -5.52 15.97
C ALA A 208 -15.96 -6.16 16.98
N ASP A 209 -16.00 -7.48 17.04
CA ASP A 209 -15.05 -8.36 17.72
C ASP A 209 -14.77 -9.52 16.74
N GLU A 210 -13.98 -10.52 17.13
CA GLU A 210 -13.61 -11.63 16.26
C GLU A 210 -14.84 -12.30 15.63
N PHE A 211 -15.01 -12.08 14.32
CA PHE A 211 -16.05 -12.65 13.46
C PHE A 211 -17.51 -12.35 13.86
N LYS A 212 -17.79 -11.28 14.64
CA LYS A 212 -19.16 -10.97 15.09
C LYS A 212 -19.40 -9.47 15.30
N TYR A 213 -20.68 -9.07 15.26
CA TYR A 213 -21.13 -7.73 15.61
C TYR A 213 -22.01 -7.71 16.86
N LEU A 214 -21.89 -6.63 17.63
CA LEU A 214 -22.70 -6.34 18.81
C LEU A 214 -23.20 -4.88 18.76
N PRO A 215 -24.52 -4.63 18.70
CA PRO A 215 -25.59 -5.61 18.49
C PRO A 215 -25.57 -6.16 17.05
N ASN A 216 -26.08 -7.39 16.87
CA ASN A 216 -26.24 -8.01 15.55
C ASN A 216 -27.58 -7.65 14.88
N GLN A 217 -28.48 -6.98 15.58
CA GLN A 217 -29.73 -6.45 15.04
C GLN A 217 -29.96 -5.02 15.52
N ILE A 218 -30.33 -4.13 14.60
CA ILE A 218 -30.50 -2.70 14.85
C ILE A 218 -31.80 -2.25 14.21
N ASN A 219 -32.60 -1.49 14.96
CA ASN A 219 -33.86 -0.92 14.46
C ASN A 219 -33.75 0.62 14.35
N VAL A 220 -34.09 1.13 13.17
CA VAL A 220 -34.07 2.57 12.85
C VAL A 220 -35.34 2.96 12.09
N GLU A 221 -35.73 4.23 12.16
CA GLU A 221 -36.90 4.73 11.45
C GLU A 221 -36.51 5.25 10.06
N LYS A 222 -37.41 5.08 9.08
CA LYS A 222 -37.25 5.69 7.74
C LYS A 222 -37.09 7.21 7.84
N ASN A 223 -36.23 7.79 7.02
CA ASN A 223 -35.90 9.23 6.95
C ASN A 223 -35.28 9.81 8.24
N GLN A 224 -35.01 8.99 9.25
CA GLN A 224 -34.29 9.43 10.45
C GLN A 224 -32.79 9.58 10.14
N ILE A 225 -32.20 10.71 10.51
CA ILE A 225 -30.75 10.87 10.44
C ILE A 225 -30.12 10.05 11.55
N ILE A 226 -29.34 9.04 11.17
CA ILE A 226 -28.61 8.19 12.10
C ILE A 226 -27.11 8.34 11.91
N THR A 227 -26.36 8.27 13.01
CA THR A 227 -24.90 8.16 12.99
C THR A 227 -24.51 6.78 13.49
N ILE A 228 -23.98 5.95 12.60
CA ILE A 228 -23.41 4.65 12.94
C ILE A 228 -21.97 4.90 13.39
N ASN A 229 -21.67 4.57 14.64
CA ASN A 229 -20.33 4.57 15.21
C ASN A 229 -19.83 3.13 15.27
N PHE A 230 -18.94 2.79 14.36
CA PHE A 230 -18.35 1.47 14.22
C PHE A 230 -17.05 1.40 15.02
N ILE A 231 -16.98 0.47 15.98
CA ILE A 231 -15.85 0.34 16.91
C ILE A 231 -15.26 -1.06 16.74
N ASN A 232 -13.97 -1.16 16.49
CA ASN A 232 -13.29 -2.45 16.38
C ASN A 232 -12.56 -2.81 17.69
N ASN A 233 -13.11 -3.78 18.44
CA ASN A 233 -12.50 -4.37 19.63
C ASN A 233 -11.74 -5.68 19.36
N GLY A 234 -11.71 -6.15 18.10
CA GLY A 234 -10.99 -7.33 17.67
C GLY A 234 -9.47 -7.12 17.63
N LYS A 235 -8.73 -8.21 17.40
CA LYS A 235 -7.27 -8.20 17.21
C LYS A 235 -6.86 -7.97 15.76
N VAL A 236 -7.82 -8.07 14.84
CA VAL A 236 -7.64 -7.87 13.40
C VAL A 236 -8.52 -6.71 12.92
N GLU A 237 -8.24 -6.21 11.73
CA GLU A 237 -9.07 -5.17 11.11
C GLU A 237 -10.49 -5.69 10.82
N HIS A 238 -11.47 -4.78 10.84
CA HIS A 238 -12.85 -5.08 10.52
C HIS A 238 -13.47 -3.92 9.74
N ASP A 239 -14.49 -4.23 8.96
CA ASP A 239 -15.29 -3.26 8.24
C ASP A 239 -16.77 -3.61 8.35
N LEU A 240 -17.65 -2.69 7.98
CA LEU A 240 -19.09 -2.88 7.96
C LEU A 240 -19.63 -2.35 6.63
N GLN A 241 -20.14 -3.24 5.80
CA GLN A 241 -20.87 -2.90 4.57
C GLN A 241 -22.36 -3.19 4.74
N VAL A 242 -23.24 -2.27 4.34
CA VAL A 242 -24.69 -2.52 4.27
C VAL A 242 -25.09 -2.82 2.82
N SER A 243 -25.74 -3.96 2.58
CA SER A 243 -26.12 -4.39 1.24
C SER A 243 -27.53 -3.95 0.86
N GLY A 244 -27.66 -3.36 -0.33
CA GLY A 244 -28.96 -3.08 -0.96
C GLY A 244 -29.78 -1.95 -0.33
N LEU A 245 -29.23 -1.21 0.64
CA LEU A 245 -29.93 -0.10 1.28
C LEU A 245 -29.81 1.19 0.46
N ASN A 246 -30.95 1.74 0.06
CA ASN A 246 -31.05 3.09 -0.48
C ASN A 246 -31.04 4.14 0.66
N ALA A 247 -29.92 4.83 0.85
CA ALA A 247 -29.75 5.87 1.86
C ALA A 247 -28.94 7.07 1.34
N GLU A 248 -29.27 8.26 1.84
CA GLU A 248 -28.47 9.46 1.65
C GLU A 248 -27.31 9.48 2.66
N ILE A 249 -26.06 9.51 2.17
CA ILE A 249 -24.86 9.61 3.02
C ILE A 249 -24.57 11.09 3.29
N LEU A 250 -24.67 11.50 4.55
CA LEU A 250 -24.52 12.89 4.98
C LEU A 250 -23.08 13.23 5.39
N LYS A 251 -22.37 12.29 6.01
CA LYS A 251 -20.98 12.44 6.45
C LYS A 251 -20.32 11.08 6.69
N VAL A 252 -19.05 10.92 6.34
CA VAL A 252 -18.24 9.72 6.67
C VAL A 252 -16.93 10.19 7.28
N ASP A 253 -16.51 9.60 8.40
CA ASP A 253 -15.21 9.88 9.06
C ASP A 253 -14.08 9.00 8.48
N SER A 254 -14.41 8.06 7.59
CA SER A 254 -13.47 7.14 6.94
C SER A 254 -13.19 7.55 5.50
N HIS A 255 -12.02 7.15 5.00
CA HIS A 255 -11.54 7.29 3.62
C HIS A 255 -12.40 6.53 2.59
N GLN A 256 -13.69 6.89 2.45
CA GLN A 256 -14.57 6.27 1.48
C GLN A 256 -14.37 6.91 0.09
N HIS A 257 -13.88 6.09 -0.84
CA HIS A 257 -13.79 6.39 -2.27
C HIS A 257 -15.03 5.84 -2.98
N ASN A 258 -16.15 6.56 -2.92
CA ASN A 258 -17.11 6.69 -4.01
C ASN A 258 -18.36 7.42 -3.53
N LYS A 259 -18.85 8.34 -4.34
CA LYS A 259 -20.09 9.09 -4.08
C LYS A 259 -21.36 8.26 -4.34
N ASN A 260 -21.24 7.03 -4.84
CA ASN A 260 -22.37 6.19 -5.24
C ASN A 260 -22.31 4.77 -4.65
N GLU A 261 -23.36 4.44 -3.90
CA GLU A 261 -24.05 3.14 -3.84
C GLU A 261 -23.71 2.08 -2.79
N SER A 262 -22.77 2.27 -1.84
CA SER A 262 -22.79 1.41 -0.63
C SER A 262 -22.27 2.08 0.63
N ILE A 263 -22.96 1.85 1.75
CA ILE A 263 -22.51 2.28 3.08
C ILE A 263 -21.40 1.32 3.51
N HIS A 264 -20.18 1.81 3.61
CA HIS A 264 -19.01 1.02 4.01
C HIS A 264 -18.11 1.83 4.94
N VAL A 265 -17.83 1.28 6.12
CA VAL A 265 -16.90 1.86 7.10
C VAL A 265 -15.87 0.82 7.52
N HIS A 266 -14.65 1.27 7.76
CA HIS A 266 -13.52 0.40 8.09
C HIS A 266 -12.80 0.90 9.35
N ALA A 267 -12.33 -0.01 10.20
CA ALA A 267 -11.56 0.30 11.40
C ALA A 267 -10.45 -0.75 11.66
N GLN A 268 -9.23 -0.28 11.93
CA GLN A 268 -8.14 -1.13 12.42
C GLN A 268 -8.42 -1.62 13.85
N ALA A 269 -7.64 -2.58 14.33
CA ALA A 269 -7.78 -3.12 15.69
C ALA A 269 -7.63 -2.00 16.74
N GLY A 270 -8.67 -1.78 17.55
CA GLY A 270 -8.72 -0.73 18.57
C GLY A 270 -9.21 0.64 18.08
N ASP A 271 -9.45 0.81 16.77
CA ASP A 271 -9.91 2.06 16.18
C ASP A 271 -11.44 2.11 16.04
N GLN A 272 -11.96 3.30 15.70
CA GLN A 272 -13.38 3.53 15.41
C GLN A 272 -13.57 4.44 14.18
N SER A 273 -14.68 4.23 13.49
CA SER A 273 -15.09 4.96 12.29
C SER A 273 -16.57 5.32 12.36
N LYS A 274 -16.97 6.45 11.78
CA LYS A 274 -18.37 6.91 11.82
C LYS A 274 -18.92 7.15 10.43
N VAL A 275 -20.21 6.88 10.28
CA VAL A 275 -20.98 7.27 9.09
C VAL A 275 -22.34 7.81 9.51
N MET A 276 -22.72 8.95 8.94
CA MET A 276 -24.02 9.57 9.10
C MET A 276 -24.84 9.34 7.84
N ILE A 277 -25.98 8.68 7.99
CA ILE A 277 -26.88 8.35 6.88
C ILE A 277 -28.31 8.76 7.19
N ARG A 278 -29.11 8.92 6.13
CA ARG A 278 -30.56 9.02 6.18
C ARG A 278 -31.15 7.92 5.30
N PRO A 279 -31.74 6.86 5.88
CA PRO A 279 -32.33 5.80 5.08
C PRO A 279 -33.60 6.25 4.36
N LEU A 280 -33.77 5.89 3.09
CA LEU A 280 -34.85 6.38 2.22
C LEU A 280 -35.93 5.32 1.94
N GLU A 281 -35.79 4.11 2.50
CA GLU A 281 -36.71 2.99 2.35
C GLU A 281 -36.83 2.17 3.63
N THR A 282 -37.96 1.49 3.79
CA THR A 282 -38.21 0.52 4.88
C THR A 282 -37.82 -0.88 4.40
N GLY A 283 -37.35 -1.72 5.31
CA GLY A 283 -36.95 -3.10 4.97
C GLY A 283 -35.98 -3.69 5.98
N GLU A 284 -35.55 -4.92 5.71
CA GLU A 284 -34.49 -5.58 6.46
C GLU A 284 -33.27 -5.70 5.56
N PHE A 285 -32.18 -5.06 5.98
CA PHE A 285 -30.93 -4.97 5.24
C PHE A 285 -29.83 -5.69 5.98
N GLU A 286 -29.09 -6.55 5.29
CA GLU A 286 -27.93 -7.22 5.88
C GLU A 286 -26.74 -6.26 5.90
N PHE A 287 -26.03 -6.22 7.02
CA PHE A 287 -24.69 -5.68 7.09
C PHE A 287 -23.67 -6.76 7.43
N TYR A 288 -22.49 -6.72 6.83
CA TYR A 288 -21.48 -7.76 6.98
C TYR A 288 -20.05 -7.22 6.84
N CYS A 289 -19.08 -8.01 7.28
CA CYS A 289 -17.65 -7.75 7.10
C CYS A 289 -17.20 -8.30 5.74
N THR A 290 -16.52 -7.48 4.91
CA THR A 290 -16.07 -7.85 3.56
C THR A 290 -14.72 -8.56 3.55
N ILE A 291 -14.03 -8.61 4.69
CA ILE A 291 -12.74 -9.28 4.83
C ILE A 291 -12.89 -10.78 4.52
N PRO A 292 -12.03 -11.36 3.66
CA PRO A 292 -12.16 -12.75 3.24
C PRO A 292 -12.27 -13.73 4.41
N GLY A 293 -13.30 -14.57 4.40
CA GLY A 293 -13.56 -15.58 5.44
C GLY A 293 -14.36 -15.07 6.63
N HIS A 294 -14.52 -13.76 6.81
CA HIS A 294 -15.22 -13.22 7.99
C HIS A 294 -16.74 -13.37 7.86
N ARG A 295 -17.31 -13.04 6.70
CA ARG A 295 -18.73 -13.25 6.42
C ARG A 295 -19.11 -14.73 6.46
N GLU A 296 -18.29 -15.60 5.88
CA GLU A 296 -18.47 -17.04 5.87
C GLU A 296 -18.41 -17.65 7.28
N SER A 297 -17.68 -17.00 8.20
CA SER A 297 -17.60 -17.35 9.61
C SER A 297 -18.79 -16.82 10.44
N GLY A 298 -19.75 -16.14 9.81
CA GLY A 298 -20.97 -15.64 10.46
C GLY A 298 -20.91 -14.18 10.90
N MET A 299 -19.94 -13.39 10.41
CA MET A 299 -19.84 -11.95 10.71
C MET A 299 -20.88 -11.13 9.92
N ILE A 300 -22.15 -11.34 10.26
CA ILE A 300 -23.33 -10.72 9.66
C ILE A 300 -24.23 -10.12 10.75
N GLY A 301 -24.99 -9.09 10.38
CA GLY A 301 -26.02 -8.49 11.20
C GLY A 301 -27.15 -7.90 10.35
N THR A 302 -28.22 -7.46 11.01
CA THR A 302 -29.44 -6.99 10.34
C THR A 302 -29.77 -5.57 10.78
N LEU A 303 -29.86 -4.67 9.81
CA LEU A 303 -30.39 -3.32 9.96
C LEU A 303 -31.85 -3.32 9.49
N LYS A 304 -32.77 -3.22 10.43
CA LYS A 304 -34.21 -3.13 10.18
C LYS A 304 -34.66 -1.68 10.19
N ILE A 305 -35.26 -1.26 9.08
CA ILE A 305 -35.80 0.08 8.90
C ILE A 305 -37.32 -0.01 8.93
N ILE A 306 -37.92 0.62 9.93
CA ILE A 306 -39.37 0.66 10.19
C ILE A 306 -40.00 2.00 9.78
#